data_AF-A0AAD6X844-F1
#
_entry.id   AF-A0AAD6X844-F1
#
_cell.length_a   1.000
_cell.length_b   1.000
_cell.length_c   1.000
_cell.angle_alpha   90.00
_cell.angle_beta   90.00
_cell.angle_gamma   90.00
#
_symmetry.space_group_name_H-M   'P 1'
#
loop_
_entity.id
_entity.type
_entity.pdbx_description
1 polymer ?
#
loop_
_entity_poly.entity_id
_entity_poly.type
_entity_poly.pdbx_seq_one_letter_code
_entity_poly.pdbx_strand_id
1 'polypeptide(L)'
;MLTTIPLWASARAAVHRSQTPSCGADLPQLYVMPEPALLASPDNQARRRMLYHHYSLLRDALMFRLGYGNGDERHALLTTQQWRDIMQGKAGSCAQARSASLEDLLRPAFSVCGIDNLTGFPVSLDAVPPLDVNRTKELLWELAEINFRYEFLALDARASGLSRPDECQKCFATPRLLGMDFNESQKGFATPEKIEHLPNLLCMAGFMCDWSVPCERPKQIDNAKGRTQWSDISIHGLESAVTKYYTESFYELFGHAAVVPMRLDSSHTFSSAV
;
A
#
# COMPACT_ATOMS: atom_id res chain seq x y z
N MET A 1 -11.46 -3.44 14.94
CA MET A 1 -10.70 -4.61 14.42
C MET A 1 -10.10 -4.22 13.07
N LEU A 2 -8.95 -4.75 12.65
CA LEU A 2 -8.46 -4.47 11.30
C LEU A 2 -9.14 -5.49 10.37
N THR A 3 -9.94 -5.02 9.43
CA THR A 3 -10.75 -5.86 8.56
C THR A 3 -10.40 -5.60 7.10
N THR A 4 -10.29 -6.68 6.31
CA THR A 4 -10.27 -6.57 4.87
C THR A 4 -11.67 -6.29 4.36
N ILE A 5 -11.80 -5.46 3.33
CA ILE A 5 -13.09 -5.17 2.73
C ILE A 5 -13.48 -6.38 1.85
N PRO A 6 -14.64 -7.03 2.05
CA PRO A 6 -14.94 -8.33 1.45
C PRO A 6 -14.83 -8.37 -0.08
N LEU A 7 -15.30 -7.34 -0.79
CA LEU A 7 -15.22 -7.26 -2.25
C LEU A 7 -13.78 -7.16 -2.74
N TRP A 8 -12.99 -6.29 -2.14
CA TRP A 8 -11.56 -6.14 -2.45
C TRP A 8 -10.76 -7.42 -2.15
N ALA A 9 -11.01 -8.06 -1.01
CA ALA A 9 -10.36 -9.31 -0.64
C ALA A 9 -10.71 -10.44 -1.62
N SER A 10 -11.99 -10.53 -2.00
CA SER A 10 -12.47 -11.54 -2.96
C SER A 10 -11.90 -11.31 -4.36
N ALA A 11 -11.86 -10.05 -4.82
CA ALA A 11 -11.26 -9.67 -6.10
C ALA A 11 -9.76 -10.05 -6.14
N ARG A 12 -9.00 -9.69 -5.10
CA ARG A 12 -7.57 -10.04 -4.97
C ARG A 12 -7.34 -11.56 -4.96
N ALA A 13 -8.23 -12.31 -4.33
CA ALA A 13 -8.14 -13.78 -4.28
C ALA A 13 -8.52 -14.43 -5.62
N ALA A 14 -9.41 -13.81 -6.39
CA ALA A 14 -9.93 -14.33 -7.66
C ALA A 14 -9.05 -14.01 -8.89
N VAL A 15 -7.94 -13.29 -8.71
CA VAL A 15 -6.99 -12.97 -9.78
C VAL A 15 -6.51 -14.24 -10.48
N HIS A 16 -6.54 -14.27 -11.82
CA HIS A 16 -6.15 -15.45 -12.60
C HIS A 16 -4.63 -15.61 -12.67
N ARG A 17 -4.05 -16.24 -11.64
CA ARG A 17 -2.60 -16.52 -11.57
C ARG A 17 -2.13 -17.67 -12.47
N SER A 18 -3.06 -18.31 -13.18
CA SER A 18 -2.75 -19.42 -14.09
C SER A 18 -2.19 -18.95 -15.44
N GLN A 19 -2.33 -17.67 -15.76
CA GLN A 19 -1.76 -17.06 -16.95
C GLN A 19 -0.47 -16.34 -16.56
N THR A 20 0.58 -16.51 -17.36
CA THR A 20 1.81 -15.73 -17.21
C THR A 20 1.45 -14.26 -17.39
N PRO A 21 1.85 -13.36 -16.47
CA PRO A 21 1.62 -11.94 -16.62
C PRO A 21 2.11 -11.45 -17.98
N SER A 22 1.38 -10.55 -18.60
CA SER A 22 1.70 -10.06 -19.94
C SER A 22 3.09 -9.40 -20.04
N CYS A 23 3.65 -8.95 -18.92
CA CYS A 23 5.02 -8.42 -18.86
C CYS A 23 6.11 -9.46 -18.50
N GLY A 24 5.77 -10.75 -18.47
CA GLY A 24 6.69 -11.85 -18.20
C GLY A 24 6.69 -12.31 -16.73
N ALA A 25 7.00 -13.59 -16.52
CA ALA A 25 7.00 -14.24 -15.20
C ALA A 25 8.12 -13.74 -14.25
N ASP A 26 9.18 -13.12 -14.80
CA ASP A 26 10.41 -12.81 -14.05
C ASP A 26 10.50 -11.35 -13.57
N LEU A 27 9.40 -10.60 -13.60
CA LEU A 27 9.42 -9.24 -13.06
C LEU A 27 9.68 -9.25 -11.55
N PRO A 28 10.63 -8.45 -11.05
CA PRO A 28 10.80 -8.29 -9.61
C PRO A 28 9.53 -7.66 -9.03
N GLN A 29 9.02 -8.25 -7.95
CA GLN A 29 7.92 -7.66 -7.19
C GLN A 29 8.47 -6.49 -6.39
N LEU A 30 8.09 -5.28 -6.77
CA LEU A 30 8.74 -4.05 -6.35
C LEU A 30 7.75 -3.20 -5.56
N TYR A 31 8.15 -2.78 -4.35
CA TYR A 31 7.29 -2.04 -3.44
C TYR A 31 7.96 -0.77 -2.94
N VAL A 32 7.17 0.30 -2.85
CA VAL A 32 7.57 1.59 -2.31
C VAL A 32 7.73 1.54 -0.78
N MET A 33 6.97 0.69 -0.12
CA MET A 33 7.02 0.43 1.33
C MET A 33 7.02 -1.08 1.56
N PRO A 34 7.39 -1.57 2.77
CA PRO A 34 7.24 -2.98 3.08
C PRO A 34 5.81 -3.47 2.80
N GLU A 35 5.66 -4.64 2.18
CA GLU A 35 4.33 -5.25 2.02
C GLU A 35 3.72 -5.53 3.41
N PRO A 36 2.42 -5.23 3.65
CA PRO A 36 1.79 -5.51 4.95
C PRO A 36 1.93 -6.97 5.42
N ALA A 37 1.95 -7.92 4.49
CA ALA A 37 2.16 -9.34 4.77
C ALA A 37 3.53 -9.62 5.39
N LEU A 38 4.57 -8.83 5.08
CA LEU A 38 5.89 -9.00 5.68
C LEU A 38 5.84 -8.86 7.22
N LEU A 39 5.00 -7.95 7.72
CA LEU A 39 4.78 -7.73 9.15
C LEU A 39 3.77 -8.71 9.75
N ALA A 40 2.71 -9.05 9.00
CA ALA A 40 1.59 -9.83 9.52
C ALA A 40 1.85 -11.36 9.52
N SER A 41 2.57 -11.87 8.52
CA SER A 41 2.71 -13.31 8.25
C SER A 41 3.71 -14.13 9.09
N PRO A 42 4.66 -13.56 9.89
CA PRO A 42 5.53 -14.41 10.69
C PRO A 42 4.75 -15.17 11.79
N ASP A 43 4.71 -16.50 11.69
CA ASP A 43 4.11 -17.38 12.69
C ASP A 43 4.78 -17.21 14.05
N ASN A 44 6.10 -16.98 14.05
CA ASN A 44 6.87 -16.68 15.25
C ASN A 44 6.52 -15.27 15.78
N GLN A 45 5.82 -15.23 16.92
CA GLN A 45 5.39 -14.00 17.59
C GLN A 45 6.56 -13.08 17.95
N ALA A 46 7.71 -13.63 18.34
CA ALA A 46 8.90 -12.86 18.68
C ALA A 46 9.49 -12.17 17.44
N ARG A 47 9.56 -12.88 16.32
CA ARG A 47 9.96 -12.31 15.03
C ARG A 47 8.98 -11.23 14.57
N ARG A 48 7.68 -11.49 14.72
CA ARG A 48 6.62 -10.51 14.41
C ARG A 48 6.80 -9.23 15.22
N ARG A 49 6.98 -9.36 16.53
CA ARG A 49 7.31 -8.27 17.47
C ARG A 49 8.47 -7.42 16.97
N MET A 50 9.58 -8.07 16.64
CA MET A 50 10.79 -7.42 16.14
C MET A 50 10.51 -6.63 14.86
N LEU A 51 9.82 -7.22 13.88
CA LEU A 51 9.56 -6.54 12.59
C LEU A 51 8.67 -5.30 12.75
N TYR A 52 7.63 -5.36 13.60
CA TYR A 52 6.81 -4.18 13.89
C TYR A 52 7.60 -3.08 14.60
N HIS A 53 8.43 -3.48 15.57
CA HIS A 53 9.26 -2.51 16.28
C HIS A 53 10.25 -1.82 15.33
N HIS A 54 10.93 -2.59 14.50
CA HIS A 54 11.82 -2.05 13.48
C HIS A 54 11.10 -1.17 12.47
N TYR A 55 9.91 -1.56 12.01
CA TYR A 55 9.10 -0.69 11.17
C TYR A 55 8.77 0.63 11.88
N SER A 56 8.37 0.58 13.15
CA SER A 56 8.03 1.77 13.92
C SER A 56 9.23 2.71 14.08
N LEU A 57 10.44 2.19 14.22
CA LEU A 57 11.68 2.99 14.28
C LEU A 57 12.01 3.61 12.92
N LEU A 58 11.79 2.89 11.83
CA LEU A 58 12.08 3.33 10.47
C LEU A 58 10.97 4.21 9.86
N ARG A 59 9.77 4.20 10.45
CA ARG A 59 8.55 4.77 9.87
C ARG A 59 8.75 6.20 9.39
N ASP A 60 9.23 7.08 10.25
CA ASP A 60 9.31 8.52 9.93
C ASP A 60 10.35 8.81 8.85
N ALA A 61 11.46 8.08 8.85
CA ALA A 61 12.47 8.15 7.78
C ALA A 61 11.89 7.65 6.45
N LEU A 62 11.13 6.56 6.47
CA LEU A 62 10.45 6.06 5.27
C LEU A 62 9.43 7.07 4.74
N MET A 63 8.63 7.70 5.60
CA MET A 63 7.70 8.76 5.19
C MET A 63 8.44 9.98 4.65
N PHE A 64 9.54 10.38 5.28
CA PHE A 64 10.36 11.49 4.83
C PHE A 64 10.91 11.22 3.44
N ARG A 65 11.44 10.02 3.17
CA ARG A 65 11.91 9.63 1.84
C ARG A 65 10.82 9.79 0.77
N LEU A 66 9.59 9.37 1.06
CA LEU A 66 8.48 9.49 0.12
C LEU A 66 8.00 10.95 -0.05
N GLY A 67 8.10 11.77 1.00
CA GLY A 67 7.63 13.16 0.98
C GLY A 67 8.62 14.12 0.35
N TYR A 68 9.91 13.90 0.61
CA TYR A 68 10.99 14.88 0.40
C TYR A 68 12.20 14.30 -0.34
N GLY A 69 12.17 13.01 -0.73
CA GLY A 69 13.23 12.42 -1.54
C GLY A 69 13.38 13.11 -2.90
N ASN A 70 14.60 13.17 -3.41
CA ASN A 70 14.89 13.71 -4.73
C ASN A 70 14.69 12.63 -5.81
N GLY A 71 14.04 12.97 -6.93
CA GLY A 71 13.99 12.15 -8.15
C GLY A 71 13.83 10.63 -7.91
N ASP A 72 14.87 9.88 -8.28
CA ASP A 72 14.94 8.42 -8.23
C ASP A 72 14.90 7.83 -6.81
N GLU A 73 15.37 8.55 -5.78
CA GLU A 73 15.38 8.06 -4.39
C GLU A 73 13.98 8.02 -3.77
N ARG A 74 13.14 9.00 -4.15
CA ARG A 74 11.78 9.18 -3.64
C ARG A 74 10.91 7.96 -3.93
N HIS A 75 11.09 7.36 -5.10
CA HIS A 75 10.30 6.23 -5.56
C HIS A 75 11.15 4.98 -5.76
N ALA A 76 12.34 4.91 -5.16
CA ALA A 76 13.15 3.70 -5.20
C ALA A 76 12.31 2.52 -4.68
N LEU A 77 12.08 1.56 -5.57
CA LEU A 77 11.27 0.38 -5.29
C LEU A 77 12.19 -0.76 -4.87
N LEU A 78 11.76 -1.50 -3.85
CA LEU A 78 12.52 -2.60 -3.29
C LEU A 78 11.71 -3.89 -3.35
N THR A 79 12.41 -5.00 -3.56
CA THR A 79 11.81 -6.33 -3.48
C THR A 79 11.39 -6.70 -2.07
N THR A 80 10.44 -7.62 -1.92
CA THR A 80 10.07 -8.18 -0.61
C THR A 80 11.27 -8.74 0.15
N GLN A 81 12.25 -9.32 -0.56
CA GLN A 81 13.47 -9.82 0.05
C GLN A 81 14.38 -8.68 0.54
N GLN A 82 14.55 -7.62 -0.25
CA GLN A 82 15.28 -6.43 0.20
C GLN A 82 14.61 -5.84 1.44
N TRP A 83 13.29 -5.61 1.43
CA TRP A 83 12.52 -5.15 2.60
C TRP A 83 12.73 -6.04 3.83
N ARG A 84 12.71 -7.36 3.63
CA ARG A 84 12.95 -8.35 4.68
C ARG A 84 14.34 -8.22 5.28
N ASP A 85 15.35 -7.97 4.46
CA ASP A 85 16.73 -7.79 4.92
C ASP A 85 16.91 -6.47 5.68
N ILE A 86 16.24 -5.38 5.26
CA ILE A 86 16.18 -4.11 6.03
C ILE A 86 15.62 -4.36 7.41
N MET A 87 14.43 -4.95 7.47
CA MET A 87 13.68 -5.13 8.71
C MET A 87 14.34 -6.12 9.66
N GLN A 88 15.29 -6.93 9.19
CA GLN A 88 16.08 -7.83 10.03
C GLN A 88 17.48 -7.28 10.33
N GLY A 89 17.82 -6.09 9.83
CA GLY A 89 19.16 -5.52 9.96
C GLY A 89 20.25 -6.40 9.32
N LYS A 90 19.87 -7.24 8.36
CA LYS A 90 20.78 -8.17 7.64
C LYS A 90 21.57 -7.50 6.52
N ALA A 91 21.49 -6.19 6.43
CA ALA A 91 22.32 -5.40 5.55
C ALA A 91 23.84 -5.73 5.77
N GLY A 92 24.27 -6.08 6.99
CA GLY A 92 25.70 -6.17 7.32
C GLY A 92 26.55 -7.41 6.96
N SER A 93 26.04 -8.65 6.80
CA SER A 93 26.94 -9.84 7.01
C SER A 93 27.44 -10.66 5.80
N CYS A 94 26.88 -10.53 4.62
CA CYS A 94 27.53 -10.91 3.32
C CYS A 94 27.02 -9.99 2.17
N ALA A 95 26.27 -8.97 2.57
CA ALA A 95 25.46 -8.08 1.76
C ALA A 95 25.97 -6.63 1.87
N GLN A 96 27.22 -6.41 2.27
CA GLN A 96 27.81 -5.09 2.53
C GLN A 96 27.66 -4.13 1.35
N ALA A 97 27.75 -4.60 0.10
CA ALA A 97 27.53 -3.76 -1.08
C ALA A 97 26.04 -3.36 -1.29
N ARG A 98 25.08 -4.24 -0.97
CA ARG A 98 23.63 -3.96 -1.07
C ARG A 98 23.10 -3.17 0.11
N SER A 99 23.71 -3.37 1.27
CA SER A 99 23.53 -2.59 2.49
C SER A 99 24.03 -1.19 2.40
N ALA A 100 25.21 -0.97 1.81
CA ALA A 100 25.73 0.36 1.55
C ALA A 100 24.72 1.13 0.69
N SER A 101 24.26 0.57 -0.43
CA SER A 101 23.24 1.19 -1.29
C SER A 101 21.91 1.49 -0.59
N LEU A 102 21.55 0.73 0.43
CA LEU A 102 20.29 0.87 1.14
C LEU A 102 20.39 1.85 2.32
N GLU A 103 21.51 1.80 3.05
CA GLU A 103 21.87 2.85 3.99
C GLU A 103 22.00 4.17 3.25
N ASP A 104 22.64 4.20 2.08
CA ASP A 104 22.71 5.36 1.20
C ASP A 104 21.30 5.85 0.80
N LEU A 105 20.37 4.94 0.48
CA LEU A 105 18.98 5.29 0.17
C LEU A 105 18.22 5.93 1.34
N LEU A 106 18.49 5.47 2.57
CA LEU A 106 17.76 5.90 3.77
C LEU A 106 18.50 6.98 4.58
N ARG A 107 19.80 7.18 4.34
CA ARG A 107 20.69 8.10 5.07
C ARG A 107 20.20 9.55 5.02
N PRO A 108 19.71 10.09 3.88
CA PRO A 108 19.12 11.43 3.86
C PRO A 108 17.96 11.56 4.84
N ALA A 109 17.09 10.53 4.90
CA ALA A 109 15.95 10.52 5.80
C ALA A 109 16.37 10.34 7.26
N PHE A 110 17.34 9.47 7.53
CA PHE A 110 17.89 9.27 8.87
C PHE A 110 18.55 10.54 9.41
N SER A 111 19.37 11.22 8.60
CA SER A 111 20.01 12.48 8.98
C SER A 111 19.00 13.56 9.36
N VAL A 112 17.91 13.70 8.59
CA VAL A 112 16.86 14.70 8.89
C VAL A 112 16.05 14.32 10.14
N CYS A 113 15.87 13.02 10.39
CA CYS A 113 15.23 12.53 11.61
C CYS A 113 16.16 12.50 12.85
N GLY A 114 17.39 13.00 12.76
CA GLY A 114 18.36 12.96 13.86
C GLY A 114 18.87 11.56 14.19
N ILE A 115 18.76 10.63 13.24
CA ILE A 115 19.29 9.27 13.32
C ILE A 115 20.67 9.30 12.65
N ASP A 116 21.69 9.68 13.41
CA ASP A 116 23.06 9.85 12.87
C ASP A 116 23.71 8.51 12.46
N ASN A 117 23.25 7.41 13.05
CA ASN A 117 23.63 6.06 12.69
C ASN A 117 22.56 5.08 13.14
N LEU A 118 22.46 3.94 12.44
CA LEU A 118 21.62 2.81 12.85
C LEU A 118 22.25 2.06 14.05
N THR A 119 22.98 2.73 14.95
CA THR A 119 23.63 2.04 16.07
C THR A 119 22.56 1.44 16.99
N GLY A 120 22.70 0.13 17.27
CA GLY A 120 21.68 -0.63 17.98
C GLY A 120 20.54 -1.17 17.13
N PHE A 121 20.56 -0.94 15.80
CA PHE A 121 19.66 -1.60 14.85
C PHE A 121 20.41 -2.69 14.08
N PRO A 122 19.89 -3.93 13.95
CA PRO A 122 18.61 -4.39 14.49
C PRO A 122 18.64 -4.49 16.03
N VAL A 123 17.53 -4.15 16.67
CA VAL A 123 17.38 -4.22 18.13
C VAL A 123 17.32 -5.68 18.57
N SER A 124 18.05 -6.03 19.63
CA SER A 124 17.93 -7.37 20.23
C SER A 124 16.49 -7.64 20.64
N LEU A 125 16.02 -8.87 20.44
CA LEU A 125 14.66 -9.28 20.80
C LEU A 125 14.31 -8.97 22.27
N ASP A 126 15.30 -9.05 23.16
CA ASP A 126 15.14 -8.79 24.59
C ASP A 126 14.82 -7.31 24.91
N ALA A 127 15.21 -6.39 24.01
CA ALA A 127 14.96 -4.95 24.15
C ALA A 127 13.68 -4.50 23.42
N VAL A 128 13.05 -5.40 22.64
CA VAL A 128 11.81 -5.08 21.90
C VAL A 128 10.64 -5.08 22.87
N PRO A 129 9.85 -4.00 22.99
CA PRO A 129 8.67 -4.00 23.85
C PRO A 129 7.61 -5.02 23.39
N PRO A 130 6.67 -5.42 24.28
CA PRO A 130 5.49 -6.17 23.87
C PRO A 130 4.70 -5.43 22.76
N LEU A 131 4.04 -6.18 21.87
CA LEU A 131 3.18 -5.55 20.85
C LEU A 131 1.93 -4.97 21.51
N ASP A 132 1.74 -3.67 21.35
CA ASP A 132 0.41 -3.10 21.42
C ASP A 132 -0.38 -3.52 20.18
N VAL A 133 -1.44 -4.29 20.41
CA VAL A 133 -2.32 -4.82 19.37
C VAL A 133 -3.01 -3.69 18.59
N ASN A 134 -3.31 -2.56 19.23
CA ASN A 134 -3.94 -1.43 18.54
C ASN A 134 -2.94 -0.71 17.65
N ARG A 135 -1.75 -0.39 18.19
CA ARG A 135 -0.66 0.18 17.38
C ARG A 135 -0.27 -0.71 16.20
N THR A 136 -0.26 -2.03 16.40
CA THR A 136 0.00 -3.00 15.32
C THR A 136 -1.01 -2.86 14.18
N LYS A 137 -2.30 -2.75 14.51
CA LYS A 137 -3.38 -2.59 13.51
C LYS A 137 -3.27 -1.26 12.77
N GLU A 138 -2.96 -0.18 13.49
CA GLU A 138 -2.73 1.15 12.93
C GLU A 138 -1.58 1.14 11.91
N LEU A 139 -0.43 0.57 12.29
CA LEU A 139 0.74 0.47 11.41
C LEU A 139 0.45 -0.39 10.17
N LEU A 140 -0.27 -1.50 10.33
CA LEU A 140 -0.68 -2.33 9.20
C LEU A 140 -1.64 -1.60 8.26
N TRP A 141 -2.63 -0.90 8.81
CA TRP A 141 -3.59 -0.12 8.03
C TRP A 141 -2.85 0.96 7.24
N GLU A 142 -1.96 1.71 7.88
CA GLU A 142 -1.17 2.75 7.24
C GLU A 142 -0.29 2.20 6.11
N LEU A 143 0.39 1.07 6.34
CA LEU A 143 1.20 0.41 5.31
C LEU A 143 0.36 -0.06 4.13
N ALA A 144 -0.82 -0.63 4.39
CA ALA A 144 -1.72 -1.07 3.34
C ALA A 144 -2.23 0.11 2.51
N GLU A 145 -2.64 1.18 3.18
CA GLU A 145 -3.19 2.37 2.53
C GLU A 145 -2.12 3.13 1.71
N ILE A 146 -0.89 3.29 2.22
CA ILE A 146 0.21 3.90 1.44
C ILE A 146 0.53 3.05 0.22
N ASN A 147 0.76 1.74 0.40
CA ASN A 147 1.08 0.88 -0.73
C ASN A 147 -0.05 0.88 -1.76
N PHE A 148 -1.32 0.78 -1.33
CA PHE A 148 -2.47 0.85 -2.24
C PHE A 148 -2.50 2.13 -3.07
N ARG A 149 -2.27 3.30 -2.45
CA ARG A 149 -2.25 4.59 -3.16
C ARG A 149 -1.13 4.68 -4.20
N TYR A 150 0.09 4.27 -3.82
CA TYR A 150 1.23 4.26 -4.74
C TYR A 150 1.12 3.19 -5.83
N GLU A 151 0.55 2.03 -5.52
CA GLU A 151 0.27 0.98 -6.51
C GLU A 151 -0.76 1.45 -7.53
N PHE A 152 -1.82 2.15 -7.10
CA PHE A 152 -2.78 2.74 -8.03
C PHE A 152 -2.14 3.79 -8.94
N LEU A 153 -1.28 4.67 -8.39
CA LEU A 153 -0.52 5.65 -9.17
C LEU A 153 0.38 4.98 -10.23
N ALA A 154 1.15 3.96 -9.81
CA ALA A 154 2.04 3.22 -10.70
C ALA A 154 1.25 2.46 -11.76
N LEU A 155 0.12 1.86 -11.39
CA LEU A 155 -0.77 1.16 -12.30
C LEU A 155 -1.36 2.10 -13.33
N ASP A 156 -1.93 3.22 -12.92
CA ASP A 156 -2.52 4.17 -13.86
C ASP A 156 -1.46 4.71 -14.84
N ALA A 157 -0.28 5.09 -14.33
CA ALA A 157 0.80 5.59 -15.19
C ALA A 157 1.22 4.56 -16.25
N ARG A 158 1.28 3.28 -15.85
CA ARG A 158 1.68 2.20 -16.75
C ARG A 158 0.57 1.78 -17.71
N ALA A 159 -0.67 1.70 -17.24
CA ALA A 159 -1.82 1.24 -18.01
C ALA A 159 -2.32 2.30 -19.01
N SER A 160 -2.29 3.58 -18.63
CA SER A 160 -2.72 4.69 -19.50
C SER A 160 -1.59 5.31 -20.32
N GLY A 161 -0.33 5.15 -19.88
CA GLY A 161 0.81 5.87 -20.43
C GLY A 161 0.84 7.36 -20.07
N LEU A 162 -0.02 7.82 -19.16
CA LEU A 162 -0.14 9.22 -18.73
C LEU A 162 0.46 9.43 -17.34
N SER A 163 1.16 10.54 -17.13
CA SER A 163 1.60 10.97 -15.79
C SER A 163 0.59 11.96 -15.23
N ARG A 164 -0.25 11.51 -14.29
CA ARG A 164 -1.33 12.30 -13.68
C ARG A 164 -1.49 12.08 -12.17
N PRO A 165 -0.39 12.23 -11.39
CA PRO A 165 -0.39 11.86 -9.97
C PRO A 165 -1.30 12.75 -9.11
N ASP A 166 -1.48 14.01 -9.47
CA ASP A 166 -2.34 14.95 -8.73
C ASP A 166 -3.82 14.65 -8.95
N GLU A 167 -4.19 14.19 -10.14
CA GLU A 167 -5.54 13.73 -10.42
C GLU A 167 -5.83 12.39 -9.72
N CYS A 168 -4.91 11.43 -9.74
CA CYS A 168 -5.07 10.13 -9.07
C CYS A 168 -5.33 10.29 -7.57
N GLN A 169 -4.68 11.28 -6.93
CA GLN A 169 -4.88 11.57 -5.50
C GLN A 169 -6.33 11.93 -5.14
N LYS A 170 -7.11 12.46 -6.09
CA LYS A 170 -8.52 12.82 -5.89
C LYS A 170 -9.43 11.60 -5.75
N CYS A 171 -8.93 10.40 -6.07
CA CYS A 171 -9.70 9.16 -5.91
C CYS A 171 -9.69 8.65 -4.48
N PHE A 172 -8.92 9.23 -3.57
CA PHE A 172 -8.89 8.84 -2.16
C PHE A 172 -9.66 9.84 -1.30
N ALA A 173 -10.02 9.43 -0.08
CA ALA A 173 -10.76 10.28 0.86
C ALA A 173 -10.06 11.63 1.11
N THR A 174 -8.73 11.60 1.13
CA THR A 174 -7.88 12.77 1.28
C THR A 174 -6.82 12.76 0.18
N PRO A 175 -6.62 13.89 -0.53
CA PRO A 175 -5.67 14.00 -1.63
C PRO A 175 -4.24 14.19 -1.12
N ARG A 176 -3.80 13.31 -0.21
CA ARG A 176 -2.43 13.26 0.34
C ARG A 176 -1.94 11.83 0.22
N LEU A 177 -0.70 11.64 -0.21
CA LEU A 177 -0.11 10.29 -0.30
C LEU A 177 0.54 9.83 1.00
N LEU A 178 0.76 10.74 1.94
CA LEU A 178 1.49 10.53 3.19
C LEU A 178 0.83 11.27 4.35
N GLY A 179 1.19 10.89 5.59
CA GLY A 179 0.71 11.55 6.79
C GLY A 179 -0.80 11.34 7.00
N MET A 180 -1.24 10.10 6.84
CA MET A 180 -2.65 9.74 6.92
C MET A 180 -3.13 9.82 8.36
N ASP A 181 -4.30 10.42 8.56
CA ASP A 181 -4.98 10.46 9.84
C ASP A 181 -5.77 9.15 10.03
N PHE A 182 -5.64 8.50 11.18
CA PHE A 182 -6.41 7.29 11.50
C PHE A 182 -7.93 7.56 11.55
N ASN A 183 -8.36 8.81 11.69
CA ASN A 183 -9.76 9.22 11.49
C ASN A 183 -10.25 9.00 10.04
N GLU A 184 -9.36 8.75 9.08
CA GLU A 184 -9.66 8.44 7.69
C GLU A 184 -9.79 6.94 7.41
N SER A 185 -9.51 6.09 8.41
CA SER A 185 -9.56 4.62 8.28
C SER A 185 -10.93 4.02 7.98
N GLN A 186 -11.96 4.88 7.96
CA GLN A 186 -13.35 4.56 7.61
C GLN A 186 -13.90 5.54 6.56
N LYS A 187 -13.04 6.12 5.72
CA LYS A 187 -13.45 7.02 4.63
C LYS A 187 -13.05 6.44 3.27
N GLY A 188 -13.58 7.03 2.20
CA GLY A 188 -13.25 6.62 0.84
C GLY A 188 -13.64 5.17 0.58
N PHE A 189 -12.70 4.32 0.16
CA PHE A 189 -12.97 2.90 -0.05
C PHE A 189 -13.19 2.11 1.24
N ALA A 190 -12.81 2.66 2.40
CA ALA A 190 -12.92 1.98 3.69
C ALA A 190 -14.17 2.37 4.49
N THR A 191 -15.03 3.28 4.00
CA THR A 191 -16.29 3.60 4.69
C THR A 191 -17.24 2.40 4.75
N PRO A 192 -18.04 2.21 5.80
CA PRO A 192 -19.08 1.18 5.80
C PRO A 192 -20.28 1.56 4.91
N GLU A 193 -20.48 2.84 4.63
CA GLU A 193 -21.66 3.35 3.93
C GLU A 193 -21.46 3.36 2.42
N LYS A 194 -22.20 2.52 1.68
CA LYS A 194 -22.03 2.32 0.23
C LYS A 194 -22.11 3.63 -0.57
N ILE A 195 -23.00 4.54 -0.18
CA ILE A 195 -23.17 5.81 -0.90
C ILE A 195 -21.93 6.71 -0.77
N GLU A 196 -21.19 6.60 0.32
CA GLU A 196 -19.96 7.35 0.55
C GLU A 196 -18.77 6.78 -0.23
N HIS A 197 -18.83 5.51 -0.68
CA HIS A 197 -17.82 4.94 -1.60
C HIS A 197 -17.90 5.57 -2.99
N LEU A 198 -19.12 5.95 -3.39
CA LEU A 198 -19.43 6.21 -4.79
C LEU A 198 -18.53 7.28 -5.42
N PRO A 199 -18.23 8.43 -4.79
CA PRO A 199 -17.33 9.42 -5.38
C PRO A 199 -15.94 8.85 -5.70
N ASN A 200 -15.37 8.06 -4.79
CA ASN A 200 -14.06 7.43 -4.95
C ASN A 200 -14.09 6.35 -6.04
N LEU A 201 -15.16 5.55 -6.10
CA LEU A 201 -15.37 4.55 -7.17
C LEU A 201 -15.52 5.18 -8.54
N LEU A 202 -16.29 6.27 -8.66
CA LEU A 202 -16.47 7.00 -9.92
C LEU A 202 -15.16 7.64 -10.38
N CYS A 203 -14.40 8.21 -9.45
CA CYS A 203 -13.07 8.72 -9.75
C CYS A 203 -12.20 7.60 -10.33
N MET A 204 -12.05 6.49 -9.60
CA MET A 204 -11.21 5.35 -10.01
C MET A 204 -11.66 4.75 -11.35
N ALA A 205 -12.97 4.59 -11.55
CA ALA A 205 -13.56 4.14 -12.81
C ALA A 205 -13.25 5.09 -13.99
N GLY A 206 -13.16 6.40 -13.73
CA GLY A 206 -12.74 7.39 -14.71
C GLY A 206 -11.33 7.12 -15.25
N PHE A 207 -10.36 6.82 -14.37
CA PHE A 207 -9.00 6.45 -14.78
C PHE A 207 -8.96 5.16 -15.58
N MET A 208 -9.72 4.16 -15.13
CA MET A 208 -9.85 2.84 -15.77
C MET A 208 -10.41 2.91 -17.21
N CYS A 209 -11.07 4.00 -17.58
CA CYS A 209 -11.51 4.23 -18.95
C CYS A 209 -10.34 4.42 -19.94
N ASP A 210 -9.19 4.88 -19.46
CA ASP A 210 -8.00 5.16 -20.28
C ASP A 210 -6.99 4.02 -20.24
N TRP A 211 -7.23 2.98 -19.45
CA TRP A 211 -6.30 1.86 -19.28
C TRP A 211 -6.30 0.96 -20.52
N SER A 212 -5.11 0.75 -21.07
CA SER A 212 -4.83 -0.22 -22.13
C SER A 212 -4.16 -1.45 -21.51
N VAL A 213 -4.98 -2.35 -20.96
CA VAL A 213 -4.53 -3.60 -20.35
C VAL A 213 -5.14 -4.81 -21.08
N PRO A 214 -4.47 -5.98 -21.05
CA PRO A 214 -4.94 -7.17 -21.76
C PRO A 214 -6.27 -7.74 -21.26
N CYS A 215 -6.59 -7.57 -19.98
CA CYS A 215 -7.85 -8.06 -19.41
C CYS A 215 -9.04 -7.19 -19.85
N GLU A 216 -10.19 -7.83 -20.11
CA GLU A 216 -11.40 -7.14 -20.55
C GLU A 216 -11.94 -6.19 -19.47
N ARG A 217 -12.19 -4.93 -19.86
CA ARG A 217 -12.81 -3.94 -18.98
C ARG A 217 -14.30 -4.25 -18.77
N PRO A 218 -14.78 -4.36 -17.51
CA PRO A 218 -16.20 -4.55 -17.26
C PRO A 218 -17.06 -3.37 -17.74
N LYS A 219 -18.17 -3.67 -18.41
CA LYS A 219 -19.13 -2.66 -18.94
C LYS A 219 -19.67 -1.70 -17.88
N GLN A 220 -19.70 -2.11 -16.61
CA GLN A 220 -20.12 -1.28 -15.48
C GLN A 220 -19.25 -0.04 -15.32
N ILE A 221 -17.95 -0.12 -15.66
CA ILE A 221 -17.02 1.01 -15.63
C ILE A 221 -17.40 2.01 -16.73
N ASP A 222 -17.65 1.53 -17.96
CA ASP A 222 -18.07 2.38 -19.07
C ASP A 222 -19.44 3.05 -18.79
N ASN A 223 -20.38 2.26 -18.27
CA ASN A 223 -21.73 2.71 -17.95
C ASN A 223 -21.80 3.68 -16.76
N ALA A 224 -20.72 3.82 -15.99
CA ALA A 224 -20.66 4.80 -14.91
C ALA A 224 -20.60 6.24 -15.46
N LYS A 225 -20.04 6.43 -16.66
CA LYS A 225 -19.90 7.74 -17.28
C LYS A 225 -21.25 8.34 -17.63
N GLY A 226 -21.53 9.53 -17.11
CA GLY A 226 -22.78 10.26 -17.35
C GLY A 226 -23.99 9.74 -16.56
N ARG A 227 -23.81 8.73 -15.71
CA ARG A 227 -24.88 8.21 -14.87
C ARG A 227 -25.11 9.12 -13.66
N THR A 228 -26.34 9.60 -13.51
CA THR A 228 -26.72 10.53 -12.43
C THR A 228 -27.49 9.87 -11.29
N GLN A 229 -28.08 8.70 -11.50
CA GLN A 229 -28.89 7.99 -10.51
C GLN A 229 -28.25 6.67 -10.10
N TRP A 230 -28.07 6.48 -8.79
CA TRP A 230 -27.38 5.33 -8.21
C TRP A 230 -28.23 4.67 -7.13
N SER A 231 -28.49 3.38 -7.31
CA SER A 231 -29.05 2.50 -6.28
C SER A 231 -27.95 1.67 -5.65
N ASP A 232 -28.16 1.16 -4.44
CA ASP A 232 -27.24 0.25 -3.74
C ASP A 232 -26.75 -0.91 -4.62
N ILE A 233 -27.65 -1.49 -5.40
CA ILE A 233 -27.35 -2.60 -6.32
C ILE A 233 -26.35 -2.15 -7.39
N SER A 234 -26.56 -0.95 -7.95
CA SER A 234 -25.66 -0.41 -8.96
C SER A 234 -24.31 0.05 -8.40
N ILE A 235 -24.28 0.56 -7.18
CA ILE A 235 -23.03 0.94 -6.49
C ILE A 235 -22.21 -0.34 -6.24
N HIS A 236 -22.84 -1.37 -5.68
CA HIS A 236 -22.19 -2.67 -5.48
C HIS A 236 -21.70 -3.30 -6.79
N GLY A 237 -22.51 -3.19 -7.86
CA GLY A 237 -22.12 -3.66 -9.19
C GLY A 237 -20.90 -2.91 -9.76
N LEU A 238 -20.81 -1.60 -9.52
CA LEU A 238 -19.64 -0.79 -9.90
C LEU A 238 -18.42 -1.16 -9.05
N GLU A 239 -18.57 -1.25 -7.72
CA GLU A 239 -17.47 -1.63 -6.82
C GLU A 239 -16.90 -2.98 -7.20
N SER A 240 -17.75 -3.99 -7.42
CA SER A 240 -17.31 -5.31 -7.88
C SER A 240 -16.54 -5.26 -9.20
N ALA A 241 -16.95 -4.39 -10.14
CA ALA A 241 -16.27 -4.22 -11.41
C ALA A 241 -14.92 -3.51 -11.27
N VAL A 242 -14.88 -2.41 -10.53
CA VAL A 242 -13.67 -1.60 -10.27
C VAL A 242 -12.62 -2.43 -9.54
N THR A 243 -13.01 -3.10 -8.46
CA THR A 243 -12.10 -3.94 -7.65
C THR A 243 -11.52 -5.09 -8.46
N LYS A 244 -12.36 -5.84 -9.20
CA LYS A 244 -11.90 -6.92 -10.07
C LYS A 244 -10.94 -6.41 -11.14
N TYR A 245 -11.30 -5.33 -11.81
CA TYR A 245 -10.49 -4.79 -12.89
C TYR A 245 -9.16 -4.23 -12.38
N TYR A 246 -9.15 -3.54 -11.23
CA TYR A 246 -7.93 -3.10 -10.55
C TYR A 246 -6.99 -4.28 -10.26
N THR A 247 -7.47 -5.31 -9.56
CA THR A 247 -6.61 -6.40 -9.10
C THR A 247 -6.08 -7.23 -10.27
N GLU A 248 -6.89 -7.45 -11.31
CA GLU A 248 -6.46 -8.18 -12.50
C GLU A 248 -5.45 -7.36 -13.31
N SER A 249 -5.73 -6.08 -13.58
CA SER A 249 -4.84 -5.18 -14.32
C SER A 249 -3.48 -5.04 -13.62
N PHE A 250 -3.49 -4.94 -12.30
CA PHE A 250 -2.27 -4.88 -11.51
C PHE A 250 -1.44 -6.15 -11.66
N TYR A 251 -2.07 -7.33 -11.54
CA TYR A 251 -1.37 -8.59 -11.71
C TYR A 251 -0.80 -8.76 -13.12
N GLU A 252 -1.56 -8.41 -14.16
CA GLU A 252 -1.12 -8.48 -15.56
C GLU A 252 0.13 -7.64 -15.83
N LEU A 253 0.22 -6.47 -15.23
CA LEU A 253 1.31 -5.53 -15.47
C LEU A 253 2.51 -5.73 -14.51
N PHE A 254 2.26 -6.04 -13.24
CA PHE A 254 3.30 -6.10 -12.20
C PHE A 254 3.67 -7.52 -11.76
N GLY A 255 2.87 -8.53 -12.12
CA GLY A 255 3.15 -9.94 -11.84
C GLY A 255 2.97 -10.38 -10.39
N HIS A 256 2.39 -9.54 -9.53
CA HIS A 256 2.05 -9.88 -8.15
C HIS A 256 0.67 -9.39 -7.73
N ALA A 257 0.17 -9.93 -6.63
CA ALA A 257 -1.13 -9.53 -6.11
C ALA A 257 -1.06 -8.08 -5.60
N ALA A 258 -2.01 -7.24 -6.04
CA ALA A 258 -2.14 -5.88 -5.56
C ALA A 258 -2.41 -5.84 -4.04
N VAL A 259 -1.90 -4.79 -3.40
CA VAL A 259 -2.38 -4.35 -2.10
C VAL A 259 -3.77 -3.73 -2.28
N VAL A 260 -4.63 -3.98 -1.30
CA VAL A 260 -6.03 -3.55 -1.30
C VAL A 260 -6.33 -2.75 -0.04
N PRO A 261 -7.29 -1.80 -0.09
CA PRO A 261 -7.66 -1.01 1.07
C PRO A 261 -8.14 -1.89 2.22
N MET A 262 -7.87 -1.42 3.43
CA MET A 262 -8.27 -2.05 4.69
C MET A 262 -9.07 -1.06 5.53
N ARG A 263 -9.92 -1.58 6.42
CA ARG A 263 -10.70 -0.78 7.36
C ARG A 263 -10.25 -1.03 8.79
N LEU A 264 -10.08 0.06 9.55
CA LEU A 264 -9.88 -0.03 10.99
C LEU A 264 -11.23 0.24 11.67
N ASP A 265 -11.85 -0.78 12.25
CA ASP A 265 -13.09 -0.56 12.99
C ASP A 265 -12.78 0.18 14.30
N SER A 266 -13.46 1.29 14.48
CA SER A 266 -13.33 2.26 15.58
C SER A 266 -13.96 1.70 16.85
N SER A 267 -13.26 0.77 17.50
CA SER A 267 -13.61 0.37 18.87
C SER A 267 -13.00 1.30 19.93
N HIS A 268 -12.32 2.39 19.56
CA HIS A 268 -11.84 3.40 20.52
C HIS A 268 -11.81 4.81 19.94
N THR A 269 -12.27 5.76 20.76
CA THR A 269 -11.99 7.19 20.72
C THR A 269 -10.48 7.43 20.78
N PHE A 270 -9.94 8.19 19.82
CA PHE A 270 -8.54 8.61 19.84
C PHE A 270 -8.27 9.47 21.07
N SER A 271 -7.51 8.95 22.04
CA SER A 271 -6.89 9.79 23.06
C SER A 271 -5.72 10.50 22.40
N SER A 272 -5.95 11.73 21.94
CA SER A 272 -4.88 12.64 21.54
C SER A 272 -4.02 12.94 22.78
N ALA A 273 -2.90 12.24 22.94
CA ALA A 273 -1.83 12.70 23.81
C ALA A 273 -0.95 13.63 22.97
N VAL A 274 -0.94 14.90 23.39
CA VAL A 274 -0.06 15.98 22.96
C VAL A 274 1.39 15.65 23.28
#